data_AF-A0AAD4R0R5-F1
#
_entry.id   AF-A0AAD4R0R5-F1
#
_cell.length_a   1.000
_cell.length_b   1.000
_cell.length_c   1.000
_cell.angle_alpha   90.00
_cell.angle_beta   90.00
_cell.angle_gamma   90.00
#
_symmetry.space_group_name_H-M   'P 1'
#
loop_
_entity.id
_entity.type
_entity.pdbx_description
1 polymer ?
#
loop_
_entity_poly.entity_id
_entity_poly.type
_entity_poly.pdbx_seq_one_letter_code
_entity_poly.pdbx_strand_id
1 'polypeptide(L)'
;MYGLRNRNVNIQNTDNALGAVKNNLASKDATIGVPLKRKSGMKIAEEKLHSKKKQHTAEDEELEDIENIDPAPEVDFDKETENDLTAVAHYAQDIFKYYRHRENFFKVKNYMSHQTHMGRDARPTLVDWLVEVQETFELNHETLYLAVKLIDLYLDRVPRVKRERLQLIASASVFISSKFDERSPPLIDDFIYISQDSYDREELLSMEREFLRTVNYDLGAPISYRYLRRFARVSKIEMSTLTLARYILETSLMFLDFCRVSESLMGAASLLLALRMKKIGDWTPVLQKYSGYKQQQVEPLMFALNHMIIKRKQDFGKLETIYKKYSHEIFFEVANTDSLPDIFPSSHPIGPPRDLLRN
;
A
#
# COMPACT_ATOMS: atom_id res chain seq x y z
N MET A 1 8.85 5.50 19.02
CA MET A 1 8.16 6.24 20.09
C MET A 1 6.85 6.80 19.57
N TYR A 2 5.73 6.20 19.94
CA TYR A 2 4.39 6.74 19.68
C TYR A 2 4.13 7.88 20.68
N GLY A 3 4.17 9.12 20.20
CA GLY A 3 3.81 10.29 20.99
C GLY A 3 2.30 10.35 21.19
N LEU A 4 1.85 10.02 22.40
CA LEU A 4 0.52 10.36 22.90
C LEU A 4 0.35 11.89 22.86
N ARG A 5 -0.44 12.40 21.92
CA ARG A 5 -0.92 13.79 21.96
C ARG A 5 -2.37 13.81 22.42
N ASN A 6 -2.57 14.58 23.49
CA ASN A 6 -3.83 14.84 24.16
C ASN A 6 -4.90 15.34 23.19
N ARG A 7 -6.08 14.73 23.27
CA ARG A 7 -7.32 15.26 22.69
C ARG A 7 -7.74 16.49 23.50
N ASN A 8 -7.55 17.68 22.93
CA ASN A 8 -8.32 18.86 23.29
C ASN A 8 -9.06 19.31 22.04
N VAL A 9 -10.33 18.91 21.96
CA VAL A 9 -11.26 19.35 20.92
C VAL A 9 -11.60 20.81 21.22
N ASN A 10 -11.19 21.72 20.35
CA ASN A 10 -11.64 23.11 20.39
C ASN A 10 -12.91 23.20 19.54
N ILE A 11 -14.05 23.00 20.18
CA ILE A 11 -15.38 23.12 19.58
C ILE A 11 -15.73 24.61 19.53
N GLN A 12 -15.53 25.26 18.38
CA GLN A 12 -16.25 26.48 18.05
C GLN A 12 -16.62 26.43 16.56
N ASN A 13 -17.89 26.77 16.29
CA ASN A 13 -18.61 26.74 15.01
C ASN A 13 -19.15 25.38 14.56
N THR A 14 -20.32 25.03 15.09
CA THR A 14 -21.51 24.63 14.29
C THR A 14 -22.74 24.56 15.20
N ASP A 15 -23.12 25.72 15.75
CA ASP A 15 -24.49 25.94 16.23
C ASP A 15 -25.37 26.18 15.01
N ASN A 16 -26.07 25.14 14.54
CA ASN A 16 -27.40 25.21 13.93
C ASN A 16 -27.78 23.84 13.33
N ALA A 17 -28.41 22.99 14.14
CA ALA A 17 -29.45 22.02 13.76
C ALA A 17 -29.61 20.95 14.88
N LEU A 18 -30.05 21.37 16.06
CA LEU A 18 -30.47 20.45 17.13
C LEU A 18 -31.94 20.73 17.43
N GLY A 19 -32.82 19.96 16.80
CA GLY A 19 -34.26 20.01 17.03
C GLY A 19 -34.93 18.75 16.48
N ALA A 20 -35.42 17.91 17.39
CA ALA A 20 -36.11 16.62 17.18
C ALA A 20 -35.16 15.48 16.74
N VAL A 21 -35.13 14.28 17.34
CA VAL A 21 -36.19 13.45 17.92
C VAL A 21 -35.60 12.61 19.06
N LYS A 22 -36.23 12.67 20.24
CA LYS A 22 -36.11 11.67 21.31
C LYS A 22 -37.25 10.66 21.17
N ASN A 23 -36.97 9.42 21.61
CA ASN A 23 -37.87 8.32 21.97
C ASN A 23 -38.28 7.33 20.85
N ASN A 24 -37.77 6.10 20.89
CA ASN A 24 -38.48 4.99 21.56
C ASN A 24 -37.71 3.64 21.51
N LEU A 25 -37.58 3.03 22.70
CA LEU A 25 -37.81 1.61 23.07
C LEU A 25 -37.16 0.51 22.19
N ALA A 26 -36.15 -0.23 22.68
CA ALA A 26 -36.20 -1.34 23.63
C ALA A 26 -36.55 -2.73 23.05
N SER A 27 -35.60 -3.66 23.22
CA SER A 27 -35.70 -5.14 23.30
C SER A 27 -35.94 -5.95 22.02
N LYS A 28 -35.00 -6.86 21.69
CA LYS A 28 -35.08 -8.30 22.03
C LYS A 28 -33.90 -9.09 21.45
N ASP A 29 -33.22 -9.79 22.35
CA ASP A 29 -32.33 -10.92 22.07
C ASP A 29 -33.07 -12.05 21.34
N ALA A 30 -32.41 -12.64 20.34
CA ALA A 30 -32.75 -13.96 19.84
C ALA A 30 -31.50 -14.65 19.26
N THR A 31 -30.82 -15.37 20.13
CA THR A 31 -29.80 -16.37 19.82
C THR A 31 -30.41 -17.49 18.99
N ILE A 32 -29.89 -17.74 17.78
CA ILE A 32 -30.19 -18.95 17.01
C ILE A 32 -28.87 -19.61 16.63
N GLY A 33 -28.54 -20.68 17.37
CA GLY A 33 -27.44 -21.58 17.07
C GLY A 33 -27.81 -22.50 15.90
N VAL A 34 -26.87 -22.69 14.97
CA VAL A 34 -26.94 -23.69 13.91
C VAL A 34 -25.72 -24.63 14.05
N PRO A 35 -25.89 -25.96 13.97
CA PRO A 35 -24.80 -26.90 14.25
C PRO A 35 -23.82 -27.01 13.07
N LEU A 36 -22.53 -26.81 13.35
CA LEU A 36 -21.43 -27.08 12.42
C LEU A 36 -21.14 -28.59 12.34
N LYS A 37 -21.64 -29.26 11.30
CA LYS A 37 -21.17 -30.60 10.91
C LYS A 37 -19.77 -30.48 10.26
N ARG A 38 -18.73 -30.88 10.99
CA ARG A 38 -17.39 -31.11 10.45
C ARG A 38 -17.44 -32.30 9.47
N LYS A 39 -17.27 -32.05 8.17
CA LYS A 39 -16.89 -33.11 7.21
C LYS A 39 -15.37 -33.13 7.08
N SER A 40 -14.80 -34.22 7.57
CA SER A 40 -13.44 -34.68 7.31
C SER A 40 -13.25 -34.97 5.82
N GLY A 41 -12.27 -34.34 5.19
CA GLY A 41 -11.97 -34.53 3.78
C GLY A 41 -10.73 -33.76 3.33
N MET A 42 -9.61 -33.93 4.02
CA MET A 42 -8.30 -33.41 3.60
C MET A 42 -7.23 -34.46 3.93
N LYS A 43 -7.27 -35.55 3.17
CA LYS A 43 -6.18 -36.51 3.01
C LYS A 43 -6.29 -37.01 1.57
N ILE A 44 -5.58 -36.34 0.66
CA ILE A 44 -5.06 -36.78 -0.66
C ILE A 44 -4.49 -35.48 -1.26
N ALA A 45 -3.32 -35.06 -0.79
CA ALA A 45 -2.49 -34.01 -1.42
C ALA A 45 -1.01 -34.06 -0.99
N GLU A 46 -0.60 -34.99 -0.11
CA GLU A 46 0.77 -35.04 0.43
C GLU A 46 1.69 -36.06 -0.28
N GLU A 47 1.19 -36.90 -1.18
CA GLU A 47 2.01 -37.99 -1.78
C GLU A 47 2.55 -37.72 -3.20
N LYS A 48 2.52 -36.48 -3.71
CA LYS A 48 3.13 -36.15 -5.02
C LYS A 48 4.28 -35.14 -4.99
N LEU A 49 4.79 -34.77 -3.81
CA LEU A 49 5.90 -33.81 -3.67
C LEU A 49 7.28 -34.46 -3.45
N HIS A 50 7.44 -35.77 -3.66
CA HIS A 50 8.73 -36.46 -3.57
C HIS A 50 9.04 -37.23 -4.86
N SER A 51 9.49 -36.53 -5.89
CA SER A 51 10.48 -37.04 -6.87
C SER A 51 10.76 -36.00 -7.96
N LYS A 52 11.60 -35.02 -7.64
CA LYS A 52 12.49 -34.34 -8.59
C LYS A 52 13.67 -33.80 -7.79
N LYS A 53 14.59 -34.70 -7.39
CA LYS A 53 15.92 -34.28 -6.97
C LYS A 53 16.64 -33.78 -8.23
N LYS A 54 16.84 -32.47 -8.36
CA LYS A 54 17.89 -31.93 -9.22
C LYS A 54 19.22 -32.45 -8.65
N GLN A 55 20.13 -32.90 -9.50
CA GLN A 55 21.51 -33.14 -9.10
C GLN A 55 22.12 -31.77 -8.81
N HIS A 56 22.45 -31.53 -7.54
CA HIS A 56 23.20 -30.36 -7.07
C HIS A 56 24.68 -30.65 -7.35
N THR A 57 25.37 -29.78 -8.10
CA THR A 57 26.80 -29.94 -8.38
C THR A 57 27.65 -29.13 -7.41
N ALA A 58 28.93 -29.49 -7.21
CA ALA A 58 29.83 -28.77 -6.31
C ALA A 58 30.07 -27.30 -6.75
N GLU A 59 29.93 -27.01 -8.04
CA GLU A 59 29.97 -25.64 -8.58
C GLU A 59 28.68 -24.85 -8.23
N ASP A 60 27.53 -25.52 -8.14
CA ASP A 60 26.27 -24.90 -7.67
C ASP A 60 26.32 -24.58 -6.17
N GLU A 61 26.99 -25.41 -5.36
CA GLU A 61 27.22 -25.17 -3.93
C GLU A 61 28.20 -24.00 -3.69
N GLU A 62 29.32 -23.93 -4.44
CA GLU A 62 30.26 -22.79 -4.36
C GLU A 62 29.63 -21.46 -4.84
N LEU A 63 28.74 -21.48 -5.84
CA LEU A 63 28.01 -20.29 -6.30
C LEU A 63 26.92 -19.86 -5.30
N GLU A 64 26.23 -20.80 -4.65
CA GLU A 64 25.29 -20.52 -3.54
C GLU A 64 26.00 -19.94 -2.30
N ASP A 65 27.24 -20.37 -2.02
CA ASP A 65 28.05 -19.85 -0.92
C ASP A 65 28.57 -18.42 -1.18
N ILE A 66 28.84 -18.05 -2.44
CA ILE A 66 29.21 -16.67 -2.83
C ILE A 66 27.99 -15.72 -2.78
N GLU A 67 26.77 -16.20 -3.04
CA GLU A 67 25.55 -15.38 -2.98
C GLU A 67 25.01 -15.16 -1.55
N ASN A 68 25.43 -15.97 -0.58
CA ASN A 68 24.99 -15.87 0.82
C ASN A 68 25.88 -14.99 1.73
N ILE A 69 26.86 -14.30 1.17
CA ILE A 69 27.70 -13.38 1.94
C ILE A 69 26.83 -12.20 2.41
N ASP A 70 26.68 -12.06 3.73
CA ASP A 70 26.02 -10.91 4.36
C ASP A 70 26.71 -9.62 3.90
N PRO A 71 26.02 -8.72 3.17
CA PRO A 71 26.61 -7.47 2.69
C PRO A 71 27.04 -6.52 3.82
N ALA A 72 26.44 -6.65 5.01
CA ALA A 72 26.74 -5.80 6.16
C ALA A 72 26.79 -6.64 7.46
N PRO A 73 27.84 -7.45 7.65
CA PRO A 73 27.94 -8.36 8.80
C PRO A 73 28.11 -7.61 10.13
N GLU A 74 28.68 -6.41 10.07
CA GLU A 74 28.88 -5.51 11.22
C GLU A 74 27.56 -4.92 11.76
N VAL A 75 26.49 -4.92 10.95
CA VAL A 75 25.22 -4.24 11.27
C VAL A 75 24.10 -5.25 11.47
N ASP A 76 23.58 -5.33 12.69
CA ASP A 76 22.37 -6.09 13.01
C ASP A 76 21.37 -5.20 13.75
N PHE A 77 20.53 -4.53 12.98
CA PHE A 77 19.50 -3.63 13.51
C PHE A 77 18.48 -4.35 14.39
N ASP A 78 18.16 -5.61 14.09
CA ASP A 78 17.16 -6.35 14.88
C ASP A 78 17.73 -6.68 16.25
N LYS A 79 18.99 -7.14 16.30
CA LYS A 79 19.69 -7.34 17.57
C LYS A 79 19.90 -6.02 18.35
N GLU A 80 20.24 -4.92 17.67
CA GLU A 80 20.34 -3.58 18.29
C GLU A 80 19.02 -3.16 18.95
N THR A 81 17.88 -3.60 18.42
CA THR A 81 16.54 -3.20 18.87
C THR A 81 15.78 -4.30 19.63
N GLU A 82 16.48 -5.34 20.08
CA GLU A 82 15.88 -6.50 20.78
C GLU A 82 15.09 -6.12 22.03
N ASN A 83 15.55 -5.09 22.76
CA ASN A 83 14.89 -4.60 23.97
C ASN A 83 13.73 -3.61 23.69
N ASP A 84 13.52 -3.19 22.44
CA ASP A 84 12.37 -2.36 22.06
C ASP A 84 11.17 -3.25 21.76
N LEU A 85 10.23 -3.29 22.71
CA LEU A 85 8.96 -4.03 22.58
C LEU A 85 8.17 -3.66 21.31
N THR A 86 8.38 -2.47 20.75
CA THR A 86 7.71 -1.99 19.53
C THR A 86 8.47 -2.33 18.24
N ALA A 87 9.70 -2.81 18.33
CA ALA A 87 10.52 -3.18 17.18
C ALA A 87 10.21 -4.58 16.65
N VAL A 88 9.73 -5.49 17.52
CA VAL A 88 9.42 -6.89 17.18
C VAL A 88 10.64 -7.58 16.54
N ALA A 89 11.83 -7.28 17.07
CA ALA A 89 13.12 -7.66 16.52
C ALA A 89 13.24 -9.15 16.17
N HIS A 90 12.87 -10.05 17.09
CA HIS A 90 13.00 -11.49 16.93
C HIS A 90 12.26 -12.07 15.70
N TYR A 91 11.17 -11.41 15.27
CA TYR A 91 10.35 -11.87 14.15
C TYR A 91 10.47 -10.97 12.93
N ALA A 92 11.16 -9.83 13.01
CA ALA A 92 11.18 -8.83 11.95
C ALA A 92 11.63 -9.44 10.62
N GLN A 93 12.71 -10.21 10.61
CA GLN A 93 13.23 -10.85 9.41
C GLN A 93 12.24 -11.86 8.82
N ASP A 94 11.59 -12.68 9.64
CA ASP A 94 10.62 -13.68 9.20
C ASP A 94 9.34 -13.03 8.68
N ILE A 95 8.89 -11.95 9.30
CA ILE A 95 7.75 -11.14 8.85
C ILE A 95 8.02 -10.60 7.43
N PHE A 96 9.19 -10.01 7.20
CA PHE A 96 9.51 -9.44 5.88
C PHE A 96 9.78 -10.51 4.82
N LYS A 97 10.34 -11.66 5.19
CA LYS A 97 10.41 -12.85 4.31
C LYS A 97 9.01 -13.33 3.93
N TYR A 98 8.10 -13.44 4.90
CA TYR A 98 6.70 -13.81 4.69
C TYR A 98 5.99 -12.81 3.78
N TYR A 99 6.12 -11.50 4.03
CA TYR A 99 5.53 -10.48 3.17
C TYR A 99 6.05 -10.57 1.74
N ARG A 100 7.36 -10.78 1.56
CA ARG A 100 7.94 -10.90 0.21
C ARG A 100 7.39 -12.10 -0.54
N HIS A 101 7.24 -13.24 0.15
CA HIS A 101 6.57 -14.41 -0.43
C HIS A 101 5.11 -14.10 -0.80
N ARG A 102 4.39 -13.40 0.09
CA ARG A 102 2.98 -13.03 -0.06
C ARG A 102 2.71 -12.12 -1.26
N GLU A 103 3.66 -11.28 -1.67
CA GLU A 103 3.47 -10.37 -2.82
C GLU A 103 2.98 -11.08 -4.08
N ASN A 104 3.43 -12.32 -4.31
CA ASN A 104 3.05 -13.10 -5.48
C ASN A 104 1.56 -13.45 -5.55
N PHE A 105 0.86 -13.47 -4.41
CA PHE A 105 -0.57 -13.79 -4.34
C PHE A 105 -1.47 -12.55 -4.56
N PHE A 106 -0.88 -11.34 -4.56
CA PHE A 106 -1.58 -10.07 -4.72
C PHE A 106 -1.17 -9.32 -5.99
N LYS A 107 -0.57 -10.02 -6.96
CA LYS A 107 -0.25 -9.45 -8.26
C LYS A 107 -1.54 -9.13 -9.03
N VAL A 108 -1.55 -7.96 -9.63
CA VAL A 108 -2.65 -7.44 -10.44
C VAL A 108 -2.21 -7.43 -11.90
N LYS A 109 -3.12 -7.75 -12.84
CA LYS A 109 -2.83 -7.67 -14.28
C LYS A 109 -3.14 -6.28 -14.81
N ASN A 110 -2.90 -6.07 -16.11
CA ASN A 110 -3.39 -4.86 -16.78
C ASN A 110 -4.90 -4.96 -17.03
N TYR A 111 -5.68 -4.84 -15.96
CA TYR A 111 -7.13 -5.05 -15.98
C TYR A 111 -7.89 -3.97 -16.75
N MET A 112 -7.27 -2.82 -17.00
CA MET A 112 -7.89 -1.74 -17.79
C MET A 112 -8.28 -2.20 -19.19
N SER A 113 -7.60 -3.23 -19.73
CA SER A 113 -7.94 -3.84 -21.02
C SER A 113 -9.36 -4.41 -21.08
N HIS A 114 -9.94 -4.84 -19.95
CA HIS A 114 -11.30 -5.38 -19.87
C HIS A 114 -12.28 -4.50 -19.07
N GLN A 115 -11.86 -3.30 -18.66
CA GLN A 115 -12.73 -2.28 -18.04
C GLN A 115 -13.27 -1.31 -19.09
N THR A 116 -14.15 -1.78 -19.96
CA THR A 116 -14.67 -1.02 -21.12
C THR A 116 -15.45 0.24 -20.77
N HIS A 117 -15.88 0.40 -19.51
CA HIS A 117 -16.61 1.58 -19.02
C HIS A 117 -15.76 2.54 -18.19
N MET A 118 -14.44 2.29 -18.11
CA MET A 118 -13.49 3.15 -17.39
C MET A 118 -12.56 3.86 -18.38
N GLY A 119 -12.53 5.19 -18.30
CA GLY A 119 -11.49 5.98 -18.99
C GLY A 119 -10.15 5.86 -18.27
N ARG A 120 -9.06 6.27 -18.95
CA ARG A 120 -7.70 6.27 -18.40
C ARG A 120 -7.58 7.04 -17.08
N ASP A 121 -8.36 8.09 -16.92
CA ASP A 121 -8.28 8.99 -15.76
C ASP A 121 -9.14 8.51 -14.58
N ALA A 122 -10.02 7.52 -14.77
CA ALA A 122 -10.95 7.08 -13.74
C ALA A 122 -10.23 6.59 -12.47
N ARG A 123 -9.18 5.78 -12.64
CA ARG A 123 -8.39 5.26 -11.51
C ARG A 123 -7.58 6.37 -10.81
N PRO A 124 -6.80 7.21 -11.51
CA PRO A 124 -6.16 8.38 -10.89
C PRO A 124 -7.13 9.26 -10.09
N THR A 125 -8.33 9.55 -10.63
CA THR A 125 -9.35 10.34 -9.91
C THR A 125 -9.82 9.65 -8.64
N LEU A 126 -10.01 8.33 -8.65
CA LEU A 126 -10.38 7.58 -7.43
C LEU A 126 -9.27 7.62 -6.38
N VAL A 127 -8.01 7.49 -6.80
CA VAL A 127 -6.86 7.53 -5.88
C VAL A 127 -6.70 8.91 -5.27
N ASP A 128 -6.84 9.97 -6.06
CA ASP A 128 -6.79 11.35 -5.60
C ASP A 128 -7.88 11.61 -4.54
N TRP A 129 -9.12 11.16 -4.80
CA TRP A 129 -10.22 11.22 -3.83
C TRP A 129 -9.96 10.38 -2.56
N LEU A 130 -9.39 9.19 -2.67
CA LEU A 130 -9.04 8.38 -1.49
C LEU A 130 -8.02 9.04 -0.59
N VAL A 131 -7.10 9.83 -1.14
CA VAL A 131 -6.15 10.63 -0.37
C VAL A 131 -6.90 11.73 0.40
N GLU A 132 -7.89 12.39 -0.21
CA GLU A 132 -8.75 13.35 0.49
C GLU A 132 -9.50 12.69 1.65
N VAL A 133 -10.06 11.48 1.42
CA VAL A 133 -10.76 10.70 2.46
C VAL A 133 -9.80 10.32 3.59
N GLN A 134 -8.57 9.88 3.24
CA GLN A 134 -7.56 9.54 4.22
C GLN A 134 -7.15 10.75 5.07
N GLU A 135 -7.00 11.94 4.49
CA GLU A 135 -6.73 13.17 5.24
C GLU A 135 -7.92 13.58 6.12
N THR A 136 -9.13 13.53 5.56
CA THR A 136 -10.37 13.93 6.26
C THR A 136 -10.63 13.09 7.51
N PHE A 137 -10.38 11.79 7.44
CA PHE A 137 -10.56 10.87 8.57
C PHE A 137 -9.26 10.59 9.33
N GLU A 138 -8.17 11.28 9.01
CA GLU A 138 -6.85 11.11 9.65
C GLU A 138 -6.37 9.64 9.67
N LEU A 139 -6.68 8.87 8.62
CA LEU A 139 -6.34 7.44 8.55
C LEU A 139 -4.84 7.25 8.38
N ASN A 140 -4.33 6.10 8.83
CA ASN A 140 -2.94 5.72 8.60
C ASN A 140 -2.65 5.56 7.10
N HIS A 141 -1.39 5.78 6.71
CA HIS A 141 -0.96 5.55 5.33
C HIS A 141 -1.16 4.08 4.93
N GLU A 142 -0.94 3.13 5.83
CA GLU A 142 -1.19 1.72 5.59
C GLU A 142 -2.62 1.45 5.09
N THR A 143 -3.62 2.12 5.68
CA THR A 143 -5.03 2.04 5.31
C THR A 143 -5.29 2.49 3.88
N LEU A 144 -4.69 3.60 3.44
CA LEU A 144 -4.78 4.09 2.05
C LEU A 144 -4.18 3.08 1.07
N TYR A 145 -2.98 2.59 1.35
CA TYR A 145 -2.28 1.67 0.46
C TYR A 145 -3.03 0.34 0.32
N LEU A 146 -3.57 -0.17 1.42
CA LEU A 146 -4.42 -1.37 1.40
C LEU A 146 -5.69 -1.10 0.58
N ALA A 147 -6.36 0.04 0.77
CA ALA A 147 -7.57 0.38 0.04
C ALA A 147 -7.32 0.41 -1.48
N VAL A 148 -6.25 1.07 -1.94
CA VAL A 148 -5.87 1.11 -3.36
C VAL A 148 -5.57 -0.29 -3.89
N LYS A 149 -4.81 -1.11 -3.13
CA LYS A 149 -4.52 -2.49 -3.53
C LYS A 149 -5.78 -3.33 -3.65
N LEU A 150 -6.72 -3.19 -2.72
CA LEU A 150 -8.01 -3.88 -2.74
C LEU A 150 -8.84 -3.46 -3.96
N ILE A 151 -8.88 -2.16 -4.30
CA ILE A 151 -9.55 -1.68 -5.53
C ILE A 151 -8.96 -2.33 -6.76
N ASP A 152 -7.63 -2.32 -6.88
CA ASP A 152 -6.94 -2.90 -8.04
C ASP A 152 -7.26 -4.40 -8.17
N LEU A 153 -7.26 -5.16 -7.07
CA LEU A 153 -7.64 -6.57 -7.05
C LEU A 153 -9.11 -6.81 -7.41
N TYR A 154 -10.00 -5.95 -6.93
CA TYR A 154 -11.42 -6.03 -7.25
C TYR A 154 -11.65 -5.77 -8.75
N LEU A 155 -11.05 -4.72 -9.29
CA LEU A 155 -11.16 -4.36 -10.71
C LEU A 155 -10.47 -5.37 -11.63
N ASP A 156 -9.46 -6.10 -11.16
CA ASP A 156 -8.86 -7.23 -11.89
C ASP A 156 -9.82 -8.43 -11.98
N ARG A 157 -10.60 -8.69 -10.94
CA ARG A 157 -11.49 -9.87 -10.84
C ARG A 157 -12.88 -9.63 -11.41
N VAL A 158 -13.37 -8.39 -11.40
CA VAL A 158 -14.73 -8.03 -11.84
C VAL A 158 -14.65 -7.21 -13.12
N PRO A 159 -14.94 -7.78 -14.30
CA PRO A 159 -14.83 -7.06 -15.57
C PRO A 159 -16.02 -6.11 -15.79
N ARG A 160 -15.82 -5.09 -16.63
CA ARG A 160 -16.86 -4.15 -17.08
C ARG A 160 -17.62 -3.47 -15.93
N VAL A 161 -16.90 -3.04 -14.90
CA VAL A 161 -17.48 -2.25 -13.81
C VAL A 161 -17.98 -0.92 -14.38
N LYS A 162 -19.23 -0.59 -14.08
CA LYS A 162 -19.85 0.67 -14.53
C LYS A 162 -19.26 1.85 -13.75
N ARG A 163 -19.13 3.00 -14.42
CA ARG A 163 -18.51 4.22 -13.85
C ARG A 163 -19.22 4.67 -12.57
N GLU A 164 -20.54 4.53 -12.50
CA GLU A 164 -21.36 4.96 -11.37
C GLU A 164 -21.09 4.13 -10.10
N ARG A 165 -20.57 2.91 -10.24
CA ARG A 165 -20.21 2.05 -9.09
C ARG A 165 -18.84 2.39 -8.50
N LEU A 166 -18.02 3.20 -9.17
CA LEU A 166 -16.62 3.37 -8.79
C LEU A 166 -16.44 4.03 -7.42
N GLN A 167 -17.24 5.04 -7.10
CA GLN A 167 -17.19 5.71 -5.80
C GLN A 167 -17.63 4.75 -4.68
N LEU A 168 -18.71 4.00 -4.89
CA LEU A 168 -19.17 2.95 -3.96
C LEU A 168 -18.11 1.87 -3.71
N ILE A 169 -17.41 1.41 -4.77
CA ILE A 169 -16.30 0.46 -4.66
C ILE A 169 -15.14 1.07 -3.87
N ALA A 170 -14.78 2.33 -4.17
CA ALA A 170 -13.70 3.02 -3.47
C ALA A 170 -14.01 3.19 -1.99
N SER A 171 -15.22 3.62 -1.64
CA SER A 171 -15.69 3.72 -0.25
C SER A 171 -15.71 2.40 0.48
N ALA A 172 -16.21 1.33 -0.15
CA ALA A 172 -16.16 0.00 0.43
C ALA A 172 -14.72 -0.45 0.68
N SER A 173 -13.79 -0.14 -0.22
CA SER A 173 -12.38 -0.52 -0.06
C SER A 173 -11.70 0.17 1.13
N VAL A 174 -11.92 1.48 1.32
CA VAL A 174 -11.36 2.22 2.45
C VAL A 174 -12.09 1.89 3.74
N PHE A 175 -13.41 1.63 3.71
CA PHE A 175 -14.14 1.16 4.88
C PHE A 175 -13.64 -0.21 5.38
N ILE A 176 -13.40 -1.16 4.47
CA ILE A 176 -12.80 -2.46 4.78
C ILE A 176 -11.38 -2.26 5.34
N SER A 177 -10.56 -1.45 4.67
CA SER A 177 -9.17 -1.21 5.07
C SER A 177 -9.09 -0.55 6.44
N SER A 178 -9.96 0.43 6.73
CA SER A 178 -10.04 1.08 8.02
C SER A 178 -10.40 0.08 9.12
N LYS A 179 -11.37 -0.80 8.89
CA LYS A 179 -11.71 -1.85 9.86
C LYS A 179 -10.59 -2.87 10.08
N PHE A 180 -9.67 -2.99 9.13
CA PHE A 180 -8.55 -3.93 9.20
C PHE A 180 -7.33 -3.34 9.91
N ASP A 181 -6.94 -2.10 9.61
CA ASP A 181 -5.69 -1.49 10.08
C ASP A 181 -5.89 -0.41 11.18
N GLU A 182 -7.08 0.20 11.31
CA GLU A 182 -7.30 1.27 12.29
C GLU A 182 -7.70 0.75 13.66
N ARG A 183 -7.15 1.39 14.71
CA ARG A 183 -7.61 1.17 16.09
C ARG A 183 -9.09 1.55 16.28
N SER A 184 -9.54 2.59 15.56
CA SER A 184 -10.89 3.13 15.68
C SER A 184 -11.33 3.59 14.29
N PRO A 185 -11.87 2.69 13.45
CA PRO A 185 -12.30 3.04 12.10
C PRO A 185 -13.48 4.02 12.12
N PRO A 186 -13.65 4.87 11.07
CA PRO A 186 -14.83 5.70 10.90
C PRO A 186 -16.11 4.85 10.82
N LEU A 187 -17.23 5.45 11.23
CA LEU A 187 -18.52 4.80 11.18
C LEU A 187 -19.04 4.76 9.73
N ILE A 188 -19.98 3.85 9.46
CA ILE A 188 -20.57 3.75 8.13
C ILE A 188 -21.24 5.06 7.70
N ASP A 189 -21.88 5.77 8.63
CA ASP A 189 -22.58 7.02 8.35
C ASP A 189 -21.61 8.15 7.94
N ASP A 190 -20.36 8.11 8.40
CA ASP A 190 -19.31 9.04 7.97
C ASP A 190 -18.98 8.84 6.47
N PHE A 191 -18.97 7.59 6.02
CA PHE A 191 -18.77 7.26 4.60
C PHE A 191 -19.97 7.64 3.72
N ILE A 192 -21.19 7.54 4.25
CA ILE A 192 -22.37 8.03 3.53
C ILE A 192 -22.27 9.55 3.37
N TYR A 193 -21.94 10.26 4.45
CA TYR A 193 -21.80 11.71 4.47
C TYR A 193 -20.73 12.23 3.49
N ILE A 194 -19.50 11.68 3.53
CA ILE A 194 -18.40 12.14 2.64
C ILE A 194 -18.68 11.84 1.16
N SER A 195 -19.59 10.91 0.89
CA SER A 195 -20.03 10.57 -0.47
C SER A 195 -21.08 11.51 -1.04
N GLN A 196 -21.58 12.47 -0.24
CA GLN A 196 -22.69 13.35 -0.59
C GLN A 196 -23.96 12.56 -0.96
N ASP A 197 -24.28 11.53 -0.17
CA ASP A 197 -25.45 10.66 -0.36
C ASP A 197 -25.52 10.00 -1.74
N SER A 198 -24.37 9.75 -2.38
CA SER A 198 -24.27 9.08 -3.68
C SER A 198 -24.72 7.61 -3.66
N TYR A 199 -24.78 7.02 -2.48
CA TYR A 199 -25.30 5.68 -2.19
C TYR A 199 -25.78 5.63 -0.74
N ASP A 200 -26.68 4.70 -0.44
CA ASP A 200 -27.21 4.50 0.89
C ASP A 200 -26.39 3.49 1.73
N ARG A 201 -26.79 3.35 3.00
CA ARG A 201 -26.16 2.45 3.97
C ARG A 201 -26.20 0.98 3.53
N GLU A 202 -27.32 0.53 2.96
CA GLU A 202 -27.48 -0.85 2.52
C GLU A 202 -26.67 -1.15 1.26
N GLU A 203 -26.55 -0.19 0.35
CA GLU A 203 -25.67 -0.26 -0.82
C GLU A 203 -24.21 -0.42 -0.40
N LEU A 204 -23.73 0.37 0.57
CA LEU A 204 -22.36 0.24 1.09
C LEU A 204 -22.12 -1.10 1.79
N LEU A 205 -23.06 -1.57 2.61
CA LEU A 205 -22.96 -2.89 3.26
C LEU A 205 -23.04 -4.06 2.26
N SER A 206 -23.82 -3.92 1.20
CA SER A 206 -23.92 -4.90 0.14
C SER A 206 -22.62 -4.95 -0.66
N MET A 207 -22.09 -3.78 -1.01
CA MET A 207 -20.81 -3.63 -1.69
C MET A 207 -19.68 -4.23 -0.85
N GLU A 208 -19.60 -3.95 0.45
CA GLU A 208 -18.60 -4.56 1.33
C GLU A 208 -18.64 -6.10 1.28
N ARG A 209 -19.85 -6.69 1.36
CA ARG A 209 -20.01 -8.15 1.31
C ARG A 209 -19.60 -8.73 -0.04
N GLU A 210 -19.93 -8.05 -1.14
CA GLU A 210 -19.49 -8.41 -2.50
C GLU A 210 -17.96 -8.31 -2.62
N PHE A 211 -17.37 -7.23 -2.10
CA PHE A 211 -15.94 -6.96 -2.15
C PHE A 211 -15.16 -8.04 -1.41
N LEU A 212 -15.52 -8.34 -0.16
CA LEU A 212 -14.86 -9.36 0.65
C LEU A 212 -14.91 -10.74 0.00
N ARG A 213 -16.06 -11.13 -0.58
CA ARG A 213 -16.15 -12.38 -1.36
C ARG A 213 -15.25 -12.36 -2.58
N THR A 214 -15.21 -11.24 -3.31
CA THR A 214 -14.38 -11.07 -4.52
C THR A 214 -12.89 -11.20 -4.21
N VAL A 215 -12.45 -10.67 -3.07
CA VAL A 215 -11.05 -10.80 -2.61
C VAL A 215 -10.78 -12.10 -1.83
N ASN A 216 -11.75 -13.01 -1.75
CA ASN A 216 -11.69 -14.27 -0.98
C ASN A 216 -11.37 -14.07 0.51
N TYR A 217 -11.79 -12.93 1.08
CA TYR A 217 -11.50 -12.51 2.46
C TYR A 217 -10.00 -12.42 2.79
N ASP A 218 -9.11 -12.47 1.79
CA ASP A 218 -7.68 -12.35 2.00
C ASP A 218 -7.26 -10.87 1.90
N LEU A 219 -7.22 -10.21 3.05
CA LEU A 219 -6.87 -8.79 3.19
C LEU A 219 -5.39 -8.57 3.54
N GLY A 220 -4.62 -9.65 3.73
CA GLY A 220 -3.22 -9.56 4.16
C GLY A 220 -2.25 -9.21 3.04
N ALA A 221 -2.62 -8.27 2.17
CA ALA A 221 -1.78 -7.83 1.06
C ALA A 221 -0.54 -7.09 1.61
N PRO A 222 0.69 -7.48 1.21
CA PRO A 222 1.85 -6.64 1.46
C PRO A 222 1.66 -5.28 0.79
N ILE A 223 2.16 -4.23 1.43
CA ILE A 223 2.11 -2.86 0.92
C ILE A 223 3.49 -2.22 0.99
N SER A 224 3.84 -1.47 -0.04
CA SER A 224 5.15 -0.84 -0.24
C SER A 224 5.53 0.09 0.90
N TYR A 225 4.56 0.77 1.52
CA TYR A 225 4.84 1.66 2.66
C TYR A 225 5.42 0.91 3.88
N ARG A 226 5.03 -0.35 4.13
CA ARG A 226 5.60 -1.15 5.24
C ARG A 226 7.08 -1.46 5.00
N TYR A 227 7.46 -1.78 3.76
CA TYR A 227 8.85 -1.98 3.36
C TYR A 227 9.66 -0.68 3.44
N LEU A 228 9.13 0.42 2.91
CA LEU A 228 9.77 1.72 2.98
C LEU A 228 10.11 2.11 4.44
N ARG A 229 9.14 1.96 5.35
CA ARG A 229 9.36 2.20 6.79
C ARG A 229 10.48 1.34 7.36
N ARG A 230 10.53 0.05 6.99
CA ARG A 230 11.58 -0.86 7.45
C ARG A 230 12.95 -0.45 6.93
N PHE A 231 13.08 -0.19 5.63
CA PHE A 231 14.34 0.22 5.00
C PHE A 231 14.87 1.55 5.56
N ALA A 232 13.98 2.50 5.82
CA ALA A 232 14.32 3.74 6.49
C ALA A 232 14.81 3.52 7.94
N ARG A 233 14.14 2.66 8.71
CA ARG A 233 14.54 2.35 10.10
C ARG A 233 15.92 1.70 10.18
N VAL A 234 16.16 0.64 9.41
CA VAL A 234 17.44 -0.09 9.44
C VAL A 234 18.61 0.77 8.97
N SER A 235 18.34 1.74 8.09
CA SER A 235 19.34 2.68 7.58
C SER A 235 19.40 3.99 8.37
N LYS A 236 18.67 4.09 9.50
CA LYS A 236 18.64 5.26 10.40
C LYS A 236 18.32 6.57 9.66
N ILE A 237 17.37 6.51 8.72
CA ILE A 237 16.98 7.63 7.87
C ILE A 237 16.07 8.60 8.63
N GLU A 238 16.39 9.90 8.50
CA GLU A 238 15.61 10.99 9.06
C GLU A 238 14.18 11.06 8.53
N MET A 239 13.26 11.55 9.39
CA MET A 239 11.83 11.59 9.09
C MET A 239 11.53 12.40 7.82
N SER A 240 12.22 13.52 7.59
CA SER A 240 11.99 14.35 6.41
C SER A 240 12.31 13.61 5.11
N THR A 241 13.29 12.71 5.10
CA THR A 241 13.66 11.91 3.92
C THR A 241 12.70 10.74 3.73
N LEU A 242 12.27 10.11 4.83
CA LEU A 242 11.20 9.12 4.78
C LEU A 242 9.89 9.74 4.22
N THR A 243 9.57 10.97 4.61
CA THR A 243 8.39 11.68 4.09
C THR A 243 8.50 11.96 2.59
N LEU A 244 9.70 12.33 2.09
CA LEU A 244 9.93 12.48 0.64
C LEU A 244 9.78 11.14 -0.10
N ALA A 245 10.34 10.06 0.44
CA ALA A 245 10.17 8.73 -0.14
C ALA A 245 8.70 8.30 -0.14
N ARG A 246 7.94 8.68 0.90
CA ARG A 246 6.50 8.44 0.99
C ARG A 246 5.72 9.24 -0.05
N TYR A 247 6.08 10.50 -0.28
CA TYR A 247 5.49 11.32 -1.36
C TYR A 247 5.66 10.66 -2.73
N ILE A 248 6.88 10.19 -3.05
CA ILE A 248 7.17 9.49 -4.30
C ILE A 248 6.29 8.25 -4.43
N LEU A 249 6.23 7.46 -3.37
CA LEU A 249 5.48 6.22 -3.34
C LEU A 249 3.97 6.45 -3.43
N GLU A 250 3.43 7.45 -2.73
CA GLU A 250 2.00 7.78 -2.75
C GLU A 250 1.59 8.35 -4.11
N THR A 251 2.45 9.15 -4.75
CA THR A 251 2.24 9.61 -6.14
C THR A 251 2.17 8.44 -7.11
N SER A 252 2.97 7.39 -6.90
CA SER A 252 2.93 6.18 -7.75
C SER A 252 1.59 5.45 -7.71
N LEU A 253 0.80 5.60 -6.64
CA LEU A 253 -0.53 5.00 -6.53
C LEU A 253 -1.48 5.49 -7.63
N MET A 254 -1.24 6.65 -8.25
CA MET A 254 -2.08 7.16 -9.35
C MET A 254 -1.91 6.34 -10.64
N PHE A 255 -0.77 5.67 -10.80
CA PHE A 255 -0.36 5.01 -12.04
C PHE A 255 -0.46 3.49 -11.93
N LEU A 256 -1.36 2.88 -12.72
CA LEU A 256 -1.64 1.45 -12.64
C LEU A 256 -0.39 0.57 -12.83
N ASP A 257 0.52 0.95 -13.73
CA ASP A 257 1.65 0.08 -14.04
C ASP A 257 2.62 -0.07 -12.86
N PHE A 258 2.77 0.93 -12.00
CA PHE A 258 3.59 0.81 -10.79
C PHE A 258 2.96 -0.13 -9.75
N CYS A 259 1.62 -0.21 -9.68
CA CYS A 259 0.91 -1.10 -8.76
C CYS A 259 1.06 -2.59 -9.12
N ARG A 260 1.62 -2.89 -10.30
CA ARG A 260 1.95 -4.25 -10.77
C ARG A 260 3.37 -4.69 -10.38
N VAL A 261 4.20 -3.75 -9.92
CA VAL A 261 5.57 -4.03 -9.47
C VAL A 261 5.55 -4.57 -8.04
N SER A 262 6.60 -5.32 -7.67
CA SER A 262 6.83 -5.78 -6.30
C SER A 262 6.80 -4.61 -5.30
N GLU A 263 6.03 -4.78 -4.23
CA GLU A 263 5.86 -3.77 -3.18
C GLU A 263 7.17 -3.48 -2.45
N SER A 264 7.99 -4.52 -2.19
CA SER A 264 9.33 -4.36 -1.63
C SER A 264 10.26 -3.57 -2.56
N LEU A 265 10.21 -3.82 -3.87
CA LEU A 265 11.02 -3.07 -4.84
C LEU A 265 10.58 -1.61 -4.96
N MET A 266 9.26 -1.35 -4.94
CA MET A 266 8.70 0.01 -4.90
C MET A 266 9.18 0.78 -3.67
N GLY A 267 9.16 0.16 -2.49
CA GLY A 267 9.66 0.77 -1.26
C GLY A 267 11.17 1.09 -1.33
N ALA A 268 11.97 0.18 -1.89
CA ALA A 268 13.41 0.35 -2.06
C ALA A 268 13.75 1.48 -3.06
N ALA A 269 13.10 1.49 -4.23
CA ALA A 269 13.34 2.47 -5.28
C ALA A 269 12.92 3.89 -4.86
N SER A 270 11.78 4.02 -4.17
CA SER A 270 11.34 5.31 -3.63
C SER A 270 12.29 5.87 -2.57
N LEU A 271 12.85 5.00 -1.71
CA LEU A 271 13.85 5.42 -0.72
C LEU A 271 15.14 5.88 -1.40
N LEU A 272 15.65 5.11 -2.37
CA LEU A 272 16.86 5.47 -3.12
C LEU A 272 16.69 6.81 -3.85
N LEU A 273 15.52 7.03 -4.48
CA LEU A 273 15.23 8.31 -5.14
C LEU A 273 15.29 9.47 -4.14
N ALA A 274 14.63 9.34 -2.99
CA ALA A 274 14.61 10.38 -1.97
C ALA A 274 16.01 10.71 -1.41
N LEU A 275 16.85 9.70 -1.21
CA LEU A 275 18.24 9.87 -0.76
C LEU A 275 19.06 10.68 -1.77
N ARG A 276 18.93 10.36 -3.06
CA ARG A 276 19.64 11.03 -4.15
C ARG A 276 19.12 12.45 -4.41
N MET A 277 17.80 12.66 -4.37
CA MET A 277 17.20 14.01 -4.49
C MET A 277 17.73 14.95 -3.39
N LYS A 278 17.85 14.46 -2.16
CA LYS A 278 18.41 15.23 -1.03
C LYS A 278 19.93 15.28 -0.97
N LYS A 279 20.64 14.52 -1.81
CA LYS A 279 22.11 14.42 -1.84
C LYS A 279 22.72 14.02 -0.48
N ILE A 280 22.03 13.15 0.27
CA ILE A 280 22.44 12.72 1.62
C ILE A 280 22.96 11.28 1.68
N GLY A 281 22.85 10.52 0.59
CA GLY A 281 23.31 9.14 0.56
C GLY A 281 22.97 8.43 -0.74
N ASP A 282 23.38 7.17 -0.81
CA ASP A 282 23.16 6.28 -1.94
C ASP A 282 22.82 4.85 -1.44
N TRP A 283 22.76 3.87 -2.32
CA TRP A 283 22.53 2.47 -1.99
C TRP A 283 23.65 1.90 -1.11
N THR A 284 23.31 1.47 0.10
CA THR A 284 24.28 0.98 1.09
C THR A 284 24.26 -0.54 1.23
N PRO A 285 25.32 -1.16 1.76
CA PRO A 285 25.29 -2.59 2.07
C PRO A 285 24.20 -2.98 3.08
N VAL A 286 23.82 -2.08 4.00
CA VAL A 286 22.68 -2.27 4.91
C VAL A 286 21.37 -2.38 4.14
N LEU A 287 21.13 -1.50 3.17
CA LEU A 287 19.95 -1.59 2.31
C LEU A 287 19.95 -2.88 1.49
N GLN A 288 21.10 -3.30 0.96
CA GLN A 288 21.23 -4.58 0.26
C GLN A 288 20.91 -5.76 1.17
N LYS A 289 21.44 -5.79 2.41
CA LYS A 289 21.17 -6.83 3.42
C LYS A 289 19.68 -6.98 3.72
N TYR A 290 18.99 -5.88 4.06
CA TYR A 290 17.60 -5.93 4.53
C TYR A 290 16.55 -5.97 3.42
N SER A 291 16.86 -5.45 2.22
CA SER A 291 15.96 -5.55 1.07
C SER A 291 16.20 -6.79 0.23
N GLY A 292 17.41 -7.36 0.27
CA GLY A 292 17.86 -8.42 -0.64
C GLY A 292 17.96 -7.97 -2.10
N TYR A 293 18.01 -6.67 -2.39
CA TYR A 293 18.21 -6.14 -3.73
C TYR A 293 19.61 -5.54 -3.88
N LYS A 294 20.25 -5.82 -5.02
CA LYS A 294 21.45 -5.11 -5.48
C LYS A 294 21.04 -3.77 -6.10
N GLN A 295 21.93 -2.78 -6.06
CA GLN A 295 21.68 -1.44 -6.60
C GLN A 295 21.18 -1.48 -8.06
N GLN A 296 21.78 -2.34 -8.89
CA GLN A 296 21.44 -2.49 -10.30
C GLN A 296 20.00 -2.98 -10.54
N GLN A 297 19.39 -3.64 -9.55
CA GLN A 297 17.99 -4.09 -9.62
C GLN A 297 17.00 -2.98 -9.23
N VAL A 298 17.46 -1.99 -8.46
CA VAL A 298 16.62 -0.91 -7.89
C VAL A 298 16.67 0.35 -8.77
N GLU A 299 17.84 0.69 -9.30
CA GLU A 299 18.06 1.91 -10.07
C GLU A 299 17.13 2.08 -11.28
N PRO A 300 16.84 1.06 -12.11
CA PRO A 300 15.96 1.22 -13.25
C PRO A 300 14.55 1.69 -12.84
N LEU A 301 14.01 1.15 -11.73
CA LEU A 301 12.72 1.58 -11.21
C LEU A 301 12.80 2.97 -10.57
N MET A 302 13.90 3.28 -9.87
CA MET A 302 14.15 4.58 -9.28
C MET A 302 14.13 5.70 -10.34
N PHE A 303 14.79 5.50 -11.48
CA PHE A 303 14.74 6.47 -12.58
C PHE A 303 13.34 6.59 -13.20
N ALA A 304 12.60 5.49 -13.32
CA ALA A 304 11.21 5.52 -13.78
C ALA A 304 10.29 6.31 -12.82
N LEU A 305 10.50 6.19 -11.51
CA LEU A 305 9.80 7.00 -10.50
C LEU A 305 10.19 8.48 -10.59
N ASN A 306 11.46 8.80 -10.86
CA ASN A 306 11.88 10.19 -11.09
C ASN A 306 11.17 10.79 -12.32
N HIS A 307 11.12 10.03 -13.42
CA HIS A 307 10.40 10.42 -14.63
C HIS A 307 8.91 10.69 -14.37
N MET A 308 8.29 9.81 -13.57
CA MET A 308 6.91 9.98 -13.11
C MET A 308 6.72 11.30 -12.34
N ILE A 309 7.59 11.62 -11.38
CA ILE A 309 7.50 12.86 -10.60
C ILE A 309 7.58 14.10 -11.50
N ILE A 310 8.50 14.11 -12.46
CA ILE A 310 8.70 15.23 -13.40
C ILE A 310 7.44 15.46 -14.25
N LYS A 311 6.86 14.36 -14.78
CA LYS A 311 5.73 14.44 -15.70
C LYS A 311 4.37 14.50 -15.04
N ARG A 312 4.27 14.17 -13.74
CA ARG A 312 3.00 14.14 -13.00
C ARG A 312 2.19 15.42 -13.18
N LYS A 313 2.84 16.59 -13.20
CA LYS A 313 2.12 17.88 -13.39
C LYS A 313 1.52 18.03 -14.80
N GLN A 314 2.15 17.43 -15.81
CA GLN A 314 1.67 17.47 -17.19
C GLN A 314 0.46 16.53 -17.37
N ASP A 315 0.54 15.32 -16.83
CA ASP A 315 -0.48 14.29 -17.03
C ASP A 315 -1.67 14.46 -16.06
N PHE A 316 -1.41 14.85 -14.81
CA PHE A 316 -2.41 14.92 -13.74
C PHE A 316 -2.45 16.28 -13.05
N GLY A 317 -2.19 17.37 -13.78
CA GLY A 317 -2.16 18.72 -13.22
C GLY A 317 -3.46 19.19 -12.54
N LYS A 318 -4.59 18.50 -12.75
CA LYS A 318 -5.87 18.78 -12.05
C LYS A 318 -6.05 17.97 -10.75
N LEU A 319 -5.35 16.85 -10.62
CA LEU A 319 -5.45 15.94 -9.47
C LEU A 319 -4.35 16.29 -8.48
N GLU A 320 -4.61 17.32 -7.68
CA GLU A 320 -3.58 18.01 -6.90
C GLU A 320 -3.45 17.54 -5.46
N THR A 321 -4.32 16.67 -4.96
CA THR A 321 -4.46 16.38 -3.53
C THR A 321 -3.17 15.85 -2.93
N ILE A 322 -2.54 14.84 -3.54
CA ILE A 322 -1.26 14.30 -3.07
C ILE A 322 -0.18 15.39 -3.02
N TYR A 323 -0.09 16.21 -4.06
CA TYR A 323 0.92 17.29 -4.09
C TYR A 323 0.68 18.31 -2.99
N LYS A 324 -0.58 18.78 -2.82
CA LYS A 324 -0.95 19.75 -1.80
C LYS A 324 -0.67 19.22 -0.39
N LYS A 325 -1.03 17.96 -0.12
CA LYS A 325 -0.71 17.26 1.13
C LYS A 325 0.78 17.35 1.44
N TYR A 326 1.65 16.92 0.53
CA TYR A 326 3.10 16.90 0.78
C TYR A 326 3.80 18.25 0.59
N SER A 327 3.11 19.28 0.09
CA SER A 327 3.55 20.67 0.10
C SER A 327 3.29 21.37 1.44
N HIS A 328 2.49 20.78 2.34
CA HIS A 328 2.23 21.35 3.66
C HIS A 328 3.44 21.20 4.60
N GLU A 329 3.66 22.18 5.47
CA GLU A 329 4.75 22.21 6.47
C GLU A 329 4.81 20.96 7.38
N ILE A 330 3.68 20.33 7.72
CA ILE A 330 3.65 19.11 8.55
C ILE A 330 4.34 17.93 7.85
N PHE A 331 4.41 17.99 6.52
CA PHE A 331 5.11 17.04 5.68
C PHE A 331 6.47 17.57 5.18
N PHE A 332 7.03 18.59 5.85
CA PHE A 332 8.31 19.21 5.53
C PHE A 332 8.41 19.79 4.12
N GLU A 333 7.25 20.10 3.51
CA GLU A 333 7.16 20.65 2.15
C GLU A 333 7.93 19.82 1.10
N VAL A 334 8.05 18.51 1.32
CA VAL A 334 8.91 17.64 0.50
C VAL A 334 8.50 17.59 -0.96
N ALA A 335 7.24 17.91 -1.29
CA ALA A 335 6.77 18.01 -2.67
C ALA A 335 7.49 19.10 -3.48
N ASN A 336 8.10 20.09 -2.81
CA ASN A 336 8.89 21.15 -3.42
C ASN A 336 10.38 20.77 -3.61
N THR A 337 10.78 19.55 -3.26
CA THR A 337 12.17 19.08 -3.47
C THR A 337 12.44 18.91 -4.96
N ASP A 338 13.55 19.45 -5.45
CA ASP A 338 13.96 19.29 -6.84
C ASP A 338 14.14 17.80 -7.21
N SER A 339 13.56 17.41 -8.34
CA SER A 339 13.75 16.09 -8.92
C SER A 339 15.18 15.91 -9.43
N LEU A 340 15.62 14.66 -9.61
CA LEU A 340 16.86 14.40 -10.32
C LEU A 340 16.71 14.80 -11.80
N PRO A 341 17.80 15.09 -12.52
CA PRO A 341 17.75 15.24 -13.97
C PRO A 341 17.08 14.04 -14.63
N ASP A 342 16.16 14.31 -15.57
CA ASP A 342 15.49 13.25 -16.31
C ASP A 342 16.48 12.57 -17.27
N ILE A 343 16.60 11.25 -17.17
CA ILE A 343 17.42 10.47 -18.09
C ILE A 343 16.62 10.04 -19.33
N PHE A 344 15.29 10.19 -19.28
CA PHE A 344 14.41 9.82 -20.37
C PHE A 344 14.01 11.05 -21.20
N PRO A 345 13.78 10.89 -22.51
CA PRO A 345 13.24 11.97 -23.33
C PRO A 345 11.81 12.30 -22.91
N SER A 346 11.38 13.54 -23.18
CA SER A 346 10.02 14.00 -22.87
C SER A 346 8.90 13.17 -23.53
N SER A 347 9.19 12.40 -24.58
CA SER A 347 8.24 11.48 -25.22
C SER A 347 8.16 10.08 -24.58
N HIS A 348 9.05 9.74 -23.65
CA HIS A 348 9.07 8.43 -23.01
C HIS A 348 7.79 8.19 -22.19
N PRO A 349 7.15 7.01 -22.26
CA PRO A 349 5.96 6.75 -21.46
C PRO A 349 6.30 6.64 -19.97
N ILE A 350 5.39 7.11 -19.11
CA ILE A 350 5.52 6.88 -17.66
C ILE A 350 5.17 5.42 -17.37
N GLY A 351 6.07 4.73 -16.69
CA GLY A 351 5.86 3.38 -16.23
C GLY A 351 7.17 2.73 -15.79
N PRO A 352 7.08 1.60 -15.07
CA PRO A 352 8.26 0.84 -14.68
C PRO A 352 8.92 0.16 -15.89
N PRO A 353 10.20 -0.25 -15.76
CA PRO A 353 10.87 -1.11 -16.73
C PRO A 353 10.02 -2.33 -17.14
N ARG A 354 9.98 -2.64 -18.44
CA ARG A 354 9.07 -3.67 -19.01
C ARG A 354 9.34 -5.07 -18.48
N ASP A 355 10.58 -5.37 -18.10
CA ASP A 355 10.99 -6.63 -17.49
C ASP A 355 10.35 -6.85 -16.11
N LEU A 356 10.08 -5.78 -15.36
CA LEU A 356 9.39 -5.83 -14.07
C LEU A 356 7.87 -6.05 -14.20
N LEU A 357 7.31 -5.86 -15.41
CA LEU A 357 5.89 -6.02 -15.70
C LEU A 357 5.52 -7.41 -16.24
N ARG A 358 6.51 -8.30 -16.41
CA ARG A 358 6.28 -9.66 -16.93
C ARG A 358 5.62 -10.51 -15.85
N ASN A 359 4.38 -10.93 -16.14
CA ASN A 359 3.69 -12.01 -15.44
C ASN A 359 3.98 -13.33 -16.11
#